data_AF-T1C8W9-F1
#
_entry.id   AF-T1C8W9-F1
#
_cell.length_a   1.000
_cell.length_b   1.000
_cell.length_c   1.000
_cell.angle_alpha   90.00
_cell.angle_beta   90.00
_cell.angle_gamma   90.00
#
_symmetry.space_group_name_H-M   'P 1'
#
loop_
_entity.id
_entity.type
_entity.pdbx_description
1 polymer ?
#
loop_
_entity_poly.entity_id
_entity_poly.type
_entity_poly.pdbx_seq_one_letter_code
_entity_poly.pdbx_strand_id
1 'polypeptide(L)'
;MDSTAVHGAGAVQDTYQLIRGAIRRLRKKAGRVAGLASRLDAVLQRDDYGKVGKPDIDWQDPKARQDLLNEIVRDGHAAVAATRELLAAGKEDAAVTEAVDLLARVVEQDIEPVEGADEVRIRQGVAKDRVVSTTDPEMRHGHKTSSGRFDGAKVNATLDEDSQLITDVGVIKGNESDSIAVMPALEREERLEILPRELMGDHAYGVMPLRPQVAERRSS
;
A
#
# COMPACT_ATOMS: atom_id res chain seq x y z
N MET A 1 25.74 2.79 -6.00
CA MET A 1 24.29 2.67 -5.84
C MET A 1 23.80 3.84 -5.00
N ASP A 2 22.74 4.50 -5.46
CA ASP A 2 22.13 5.64 -4.76
C ASP A 2 20.61 5.60 -4.91
N SER A 3 19.89 6.27 -3.99
CA SER A 3 18.43 6.36 -4.00
C SER A 3 17.93 7.79 -4.06
N THR A 4 16.77 7.95 -4.70
CA THR A 4 16.02 9.19 -4.62
C THR A 4 14.54 8.94 -4.36
N ALA A 5 13.94 9.86 -3.61
CA ALA A 5 12.51 9.85 -3.36
C ALA A 5 11.76 10.32 -4.61
N VAL A 6 10.70 9.61 -4.97
CA VAL A 6 9.77 9.96 -6.03
C VAL A 6 8.38 10.06 -5.42
N HIS A 7 7.73 11.20 -5.63
CA HIS A 7 6.38 11.43 -5.13
C HIS A 7 5.36 10.53 -5.83
N GLY A 8 4.46 9.95 -5.05
CA GLY A 8 3.33 9.19 -5.58
C GLY A 8 2.34 10.10 -6.31
N ALA A 9 1.51 9.48 -7.16
CA ALA A 9 0.50 10.21 -7.94
C ALA A 9 -0.81 10.42 -7.19
N GLY A 10 -0.97 9.77 -6.03
CA GLY A 10 -2.17 9.82 -5.20
C GLY A 10 -2.09 10.88 -4.11
N ALA A 11 -3.25 11.42 -3.72
CA ALA A 11 -3.34 12.21 -2.49
C ALA A 11 -3.30 11.29 -1.26
N VAL A 12 -2.66 11.76 -0.19
CA VAL A 12 -2.73 11.12 1.13
C VAL A 12 -4.14 11.26 1.70
N GLN A 13 -4.67 10.17 2.25
CA GLN A 13 -6.03 10.05 2.75
C GLN A 13 -6.05 9.67 4.24
N ASP A 14 -7.00 10.27 4.97
CA ASP A 14 -7.34 9.84 6.32
C ASP A 14 -8.08 8.48 6.30
N THR A 15 -8.24 7.85 7.47
CA THR A 15 -8.86 6.52 7.60
C THR A 15 -10.28 6.46 7.02
N TYR A 16 -11.09 7.49 7.26
CA TYR A 16 -12.45 7.57 6.71
C TYR A 16 -12.43 7.60 5.17
N GLN A 17 -11.55 8.41 4.59
CA GLN A 17 -11.39 8.54 3.15
C GLN A 17 -10.83 7.26 2.51
N LEU A 18 -9.90 6.58 3.17
CA LEU A 18 -9.34 5.32 2.69
C LEU A 18 -10.41 4.22 2.60
N ILE A 19 -11.17 3.99 3.68
CA ILE A 19 -12.20 2.95 3.72
C ILE A 19 -13.29 3.26 2.68
N ARG A 20 -13.86 4.48 2.70
CA ARG A 20 -14.87 4.90 1.71
C ARG A 20 -14.34 4.85 0.28
N GLY A 21 -13.07 5.23 0.08
CA GLY A 21 -12.38 5.20 -1.21
C GLY A 21 -12.24 3.77 -1.75
N ALA A 22 -11.85 2.83 -0.89
CA ALA A 22 -11.72 1.42 -1.25
C ALA A 22 -13.08 0.77 -1.55
N ILE A 23 -14.13 1.05 -0.76
CA ILE A 23 -15.50 0.59 -1.06
C ILE A 23 -15.95 1.13 -2.42
N ARG A 24 -15.75 2.43 -2.68
CA ARG A 24 -16.07 3.04 -3.99
C ARG A 24 -15.30 2.38 -5.13
N ARG A 25 -14.01 2.09 -4.94
CA ARG A 25 -13.17 1.41 -5.94
C ARG A 25 -13.69 0.00 -6.24
N LEU A 26 -14.04 -0.77 -5.20
CA LEU A 26 -14.64 -2.10 -5.35
C LEU A 26 -15.97 -2.03 -6.12
N ARG A 27 -16.88 -1.10 -5.77
CA ARG A 27 -18.13 -0.89 -6.50
C ARG A 27 -17.90 -0.57 -7.99
N LYS A 28 -16.90 0.24 -8.33
CA LYS A 28 -16.52 0.52 -9.73
C LYS A 28 -16.05 -0.72 -10.50
N LYS A 29 -15.54 -1.74 -9.82
CA LYS A 29 -15.10 -3.00 -10.42
C LYS A 29 -16.18 -4.09 -10.35
N ALA A 30 -17.25 -3.88 -9.59
CA ALA A 30 -18.29 -4.88 -9.36
C ALA A 30 -18.95 -5.40 -10.64
N GLY A 31 -19.09 -4.57 -11.67
CA GLY A 31 -19.65 -4.97 -12.96
C GLY A 31 -18.81 -6.00 -13.74
N ARG A 32 -17.56 -6.25 -13.33
CA ARG A 32 -16.69 -7.27 -13.95
C ARG A 32 -17.06 -8.69 -13.55
N VAL A 33 -17.81 -8.85 -12.47
CA VAL A 33 -18.21 -10.15 -11.94
C VAL A 33 -19.73 -10.22 -11.78
N ALA A 34 -20.35 -11.19 -12.45
CA ALA A 34 -21.80 -11.33 -12.49
C ALA A 34 -22.40 -11.55 -11.08
N GLY A 35 -23.31 -10.62 -10.71
CA GLY A 35 -24.03 -10.62 -9.44
C GLY A 35 -23.33 -9.87 -8.30
N LEU A 36 -22.08 -9.43 -8.47
CA LEU A 36 -21.34 -8.75 -7.40
C LEU A 36 -21.96 -7.40 -7.03
N ALA A 37 -22.37 -6.59 -8.02
CA ALA A 37 -23.01 -5.30 -7.75
C ALA A 37 -24.26 -5.46 -6.87
N SER A 38 -25.15 -6.40 -7.20
CA SER A 38 -26.35 -6.69 -6.42
C SER A 38 -26.04 -7.22 -5.03
N ARG A 39 -24.98 -8.04 -4.87
CA ARG A 39 -24.53 -8.48 -3.54
C ARG A 39 -24.02 -7.31 -2.71
N LEU A 40 -23.23 -6.42 -3.29
CA LEU A 40 -22.73 -5.23 -2.60
C LEU A 40 -23.88 -4.31 -2.17
N ASP A 41 -24.84 -4.04 -3.05
CA ASP A 41 -25.99 -3.20 -2.72
C ASP A 41 -26.88 -3.83 -1.63
N ALA A 42 -26.85 -5.16 -1.45
CA ALA A 42 -27.60 -5.86 -0.40
C ALA A 42 -26.90 -5.85 0.97
N VAL A 43 -25.57 -5.74 1.02
CA VAL A 43 -24.80 -5.80 2.28
C VAL A 43 -24.34 -4.43 2.78
N LEU A 44 -24.25 -3.42 1.91
CA LEU A 44 -23.87 -2.06 2.29
C LEU A 44 -25.06 -1.35 2.93
N GLN A 45 -24.88 -0.86 4.14
CA GLN A 45 -25.88 -0.08 4.87
C GLN A 45 -25.93 1.36 4.37
N ARG A 46 -24.77 1.94 4.00
CA ARG A 46 -24.71 3.30 3.45
C ARG A 46 -24.83 3.33 1.93
N ASP A 47 -25.53 4.35 1.42
CA ASP A 47 -25.76 4.54 -0.02
C ASP A 47 -24.84 5.59 -0.68
N ASP A 48 -24.04 6.29 0.13
CA ASP A 48 -23.34 7.52 -0.27
C ASP A 48 -21.94 7.28 -0.85
N TYR A 49 -21.50 6.02 -0.97
CA TYR A 49 -20.18 5.69 -1.54
C TYR A 49 -20.02 6.14 -3.01
N GLY A 50 -21.12 6.36 -3.74
CA GLY A 50 -21.09 6.92 -5.10
C GLY A 50 -20.91 8.44 -5.14
N LYS A 51 -21.21 9.15 -4.05
CA LYS A 51 -21.21 10.61 -3.98
C LYS A 51 -19.78 11.16 -3.86
N VAL A 52 -19.52 12.29 -4.51
CA VAL A 52 -18.26 13.03 -4.41
C VAL A 52 -18.26 13.81 -3.11
N GLY A 53 -17.13 13.83 -2.41
CA GLY A 53 -16.97 14.57 -1.16
C GLY A 53 -17.12 13.72 0.11
N LYS A 54 -17.07 14.43 1.25
CA LYS A 54 -17.24 13.82 2.57
C LYS A 54 -18.72 13.50 2.82
N PRO A 55 -19.02 12.47 3.65
CA PRO A 55 -20.35 12.29 4.19
C PRO A 55 -20.89 13.56 4.83
N ASP A 56 -22.20 13.77 4.67
CA ASP A 56 -22.94 14.83 5.34
C ASP A 56 -23.21 14.41 6.80
N ILE A 57 -22.24 14.71 7.66
CA ILE A 57 -22.29 14.50 9.11
C ILE A 57 -21.76 15.74 9.81
N ASP A 58 -22.10 15.93 11.09
CA ASP A 58 -21.43 16.93 11.92
C ASP A 58 -20.01 16.48 12.27
N TRP A 59 -19.02 17.01 11.57
CA TRP A 59 -17.61 16.70 11.81
C TRP A 59 -17.05 17.30 13.11
N GLN A 60 -17.77 18.23 13.75
CA GLN A 60 -17.39 18.78 15.05
C GLN A 60 -17.88 17.90 16.20
N ASP A 61 -18.90 17.07 15.97
CA ASP A 61 -19.40 16.10 16.94
C ASP A 61 -18.52 14.81 16.95
N PRO A 62 -17.86 14.49 18.08
CA PRO A 62 -17.17 13.22 18.24
C PRO A 62 -18.07 11.99 18.04
N LYS A 63 -19.34 12.05 18.45
CA LYS A 63 -20.27 10.92 18.33
C LYS A 63 -20.63 10.66 16.88
N ALA A 64 -21.00 11.70 16.10
CA ALA A 64 -21.23 11.55 14.66
C ALA A 64 -20.03 10.96 13.90
N ARG A 65 -18.79 11.35 14.26
CA ARG A 65 -17.57 10.74 13.66
C ARG A 65 -17.35 9.29 14.08
N GLN A 66 -17.70 8.94 15.32
CA GLN A 66 -17.61 7.59 15.85
C GLN A 66 -18.65 6.67 15.19
N ASP A 67 -19.88 7.17 15.01
CA ASP A 67 -20.96 6.44 14.33
C ASP A 67 -20.62 6.21 12.86
N LEU A 68 -20.12 7.24 12.15
CA LEU A 68 -19.62 7.08 10.78
C LEU A 68 -18.52 6.02 10.69
N LEU A 69 -17.57 6.01 11.65
CA LEU A 69 -16.48 5.03 11.66
C LEU A 69 -17.03 3.60 11.79
N ASN A 70 -17.92 3.38 12.76
CA ASN A 70 -18.55 2.08 12.97
C ASN A 70 -19.29 1.62 11.71
N GLU A 71 -20.08 2.50 11.09
CA GLU A 71 -20.83 2.17 9.86
C GLU A 71 -19.92 1.80 8.69
N ILE A 72 -18.91 2.61 8.37
CA ILE A 72 -18.04 2.34 7.20
C ILE A 72 -17.16 1.11 7.41
N VAL A 73 -16.78 0.80 8.66
CA VAL A 73 -16.01 -0.41 8.99
C VAL A 73 -16.89 -1.65 8.84
N ARG A 74 -18.12 -1.64 9.37
CA ARG A 74 -19.09 -2.74 9.18
C ARG A 74 -19.37 -2.98 7.69
N ASP A 75 -19.64 -1.92 6.93
CA ASP A 75 -19.84 -2.00 5.48
C ASP A 75 -18.59 -2.56 4.77
N GLY A 76 -17.40 -2.13 5.19
CA GLY A 76 -16.13 -2.63 4.66
C GLY A 76 -15.97 -4.13 4.84
N HIS A 77 -16.16 -4.66 6.06
CA HIS A 77 -16.08 -6.10 6.32
C HIS A 77 -17.18 -6.87 5.56
N ALA A 78 -18.41 -6.36 5.55
CA ALA A 78 -19.53 -7.00 4.85
C ALA A 78 -19.26 -7.10 3.33
N ALA A 79 -18.74 -6.03 2.71
CA ALA A 79 -18.35 -6.02 1.32
C ALA A 79 -17.17 -6.97 1.02
N VAL A 80 -16.18 -7.05 1.90
CA VAL A 80 -15.05 -8.00 1.78
C VAL A 80 -15.57 -9.44 1.82
N ALA A 81 -16.40 -9.77 2.81
CA ALA A 81 -16.97 -11.11 2.97
C ALA A 81 -17.80 -11.51 1.75
N ALA A 82 -18.76 -10.66 1.33
CA ALA A 82 -19.63 -10.93 0.19
C ALA A 82 -18.86 -11.10 -1.13
N THR A 83 -17.80 -10.32 -1.31
CA THR A 83 -16.94 -10.40 -2.52
C THR A 83 -16.11 -11.68 -2.50
N ARG A 84 -15.43 -11.98 -1.39
CA ARG A 84 -14.57 -13.18 -1.28
C ARG A 84 -15.36 -14.48 -1.43
N GLU A 85 -16.55 -14.55 -0.82
CA GLU A 85 -17.45 -15.69 -0.99
C GLU A 85 -17.82 -15.89 -2.47
N LEU A 86 -18.10 -14.80 -3.19
CA LEU A 86 -18.46 -14.85 -4.59
C LEU A 86 -17.27 -15.24 -5.48
N LEU A 87 -16.06 -14.73 -5.21
CA LEU A 87 -14.83 -15.09 -5.92
C LEU A 87 -14.49 -16.57 -5.74
N ALA A 88 -14.61 -17.08 -4.50
CA ALA A 88 -14.38 -18.49 -4.17
C ALA A 88 -15.32 -19.46 -4.90
N ALA A 89 -16.48 -18.98 -5.37
CA ALA A 89 -17.42 -19.74 -6.20
C ALA A 89 -16.98 -19.86 -7.68
N GLY A 90 -15.70 -19.61 -8.00
CA GLY A 90 -15.13 -19.75 -9.35
C GLY A 90 -15.34 -18.54 -10.26
N LYS A 91 -15.57 -17.36 -9.68
CA LYS A 91 -15.81 -16.10 -10.41
C LYS A 91 -14.64 -15.13 -10.27
N GLU A 92 -13.42 -15.64 -10.38
CA GLU A 92 -12.21 -14.85 -10.18
C GLU A 92 -12.04 -13.78 -11.25
N ASP A 93 -11.77 -12.54 -10.82
CA ASP A 93 -11.33 -11.44 -11.68
C ASP A 93 -10.23 -10.68 -10.94
N ALA A 94 -9.06 -10.57 -11.55
CA ALA A 94 -7.88 -9.98 -10.90
C ALA A 94 -8.12 -8.55 -10.40
N ALA A 95 -8.91 -7.74 -11.11
CA ALA A 95 -9.17 -6.35 -10.71
C ALA A 95 -10.17 -6.26 -9.55
N VAL A 96 -11.10 -7.21 -9.44
CA VAL A 96 -11.97 -7.35 -8.26
C VAL A 96 -11.18 -7.87 -7.06
N THR A 97 -10.31 -8.87 -7.26
CA THR A 97 -9.41 -9.40 -6.23
C THR A 97 -8.53 -8.28 -5.66
N GLU A 98 -7.86 -7.52 -6.52
CA GLU A 98 -7.03 -6.38 -6.09
C GLU A 98 -7.85 -5.33 -5.30
N ALA A 99 -9.08 -5.04 -5.75
CA ALA A 99 -9.94 -4.07 -5.08
C ALA A 99 -10.42 -4.55 -3.71
N VAL A 100 -10.78 -5.83 -3.57
CA VAL A 100 -11.21 -6.40 -2.28
C VAL A 100 -10.04 -6.57 -1.32
N ASP A 101 -8.85 -6.89 -1.80
CA ASP A 101 -7.65 -6.99 -0.95
C ASP A 101 -7.21 -5.62 -0.44
N LEU A 102 -7.30 -4.59 -1.28
CA LEU A 102 -7.13 -3.21 -0.83
C LEU A 102 -8.14 -2.85 0.25
N LEU A 103 -9.43 -3.17 0.05
CA LEU A 103 -10.48 -2.88 1.04
C LEU A 103 -10.22 -3.61 2.36
N ALA A 104 -9.93 -4.91 2.30
CA ALA A 104 -9.61 -5.73 3.47
C ALA A 104 -8.40 -5.17 4.25
N ARG A 105 -7.41 -4.61 3.55
CA ARG A 105 -6.28 -3.98 4.21
C ARG A 105 -6.64 -2.67 4.89
N VAL A 106 -7.33 -1.76 4.19
CA VAL A 106 -7.59 -0.41 4.74
C VAL A 106 -8.64 -0.41 5.85
N VAL A 107 -9.55 -1.39 5.86
CA VAL A 107 -10.56 -1.53 6.93
C VAL A 107 -9.95 -2.05 8.24
N GLU A 108 -8.80 -2.73 8.18
CA GLU A 108 -8.13 -3.30 9.36
C GLU A 108 -6.93 -2.46 9.85
N GLN A 109 -6.13 -1.90 8.94
CA GLN A 109 -4.77 -1.43 9.25
C GLN A 109 -4.65 -0.43 10.41
N ASP A 110 -5.67 0.41 10.60
CA ASP A 110 -5.68 1.47 11.62
C ASP A 110 -6.84 1.32 12.62
N ILE A 111 -7.58 0.20 12.58
CA ILE A 111 -8.81 0.00 13.35
C ILE A 111 -8.57 -1.01 14.49
N GLU A 112 -9.09 -0.69 15.68
CA GLU A 112 -9.05 -1.55 16.85
C GLU A 112 -10.46 -1.69 17.45
N PRO A 113 -10.84 -2.88 17.96
CA PRO A 113 -12.07 -3.03 18.73
C PRO A 113 -11.99 -2.25 20.05
N VAL A 114 -13.13 -1.73 20.50
CA VAL A 114 -13.28 -1.17 21.84
C VAL A 114 -13.63 -2.31 22.80
N GLU A 115 -12.80 -2.54 23.81
CA GLU A 115 -13.02 -3.61 24.79
C GLU A 115 -14.36 -3.45 25.51
N GLY A 116 -15.18 -4.50 25.47
CA GLY A 116 -16.50 -4.51 26.12
C GLY A 116 -17.63 -3.79 25.35
N ALA A 117 -17.39 -3.35 24.11
CA ALA A 117 -18.40 -2.72 23.26
C ALA A 117 -18.41 -3.29 21.84
N ASP A 118 -19.57 -3.23 21.16
CA ASP A 118 -19.69 -3.51 19.72
C ASP A 118 -19.35 -2.25 18.90
N GLU A 119 -18.19 -1.67 19.20
CA GLU A 119 -17.67 -0.45 18.59
C GLU A 119 -16.19 -0.63 18.24
N VAL A 120 -15.74 0.11 17.23
CA VAL A 120 -14.33 0.18 16.83
C VAL A 120 -13.80 1.58 16.99
N ARG A 121 -12.49 1.74 17.12
CA ARG A 121 -11.82 3.04 17.17
C ARG A 121 -10.61 3.07 16.25
N ILE A 122 -10.19 4.27 15.85
CA ILE A 122 -8.89 4.44 15.19
C ILE A 122 -7.81 4.33 16.26
N ARG A 123 -6.80 3.51 16.01
CA ARG A 123 -5.68 3.32 16.92
C ARG A 123 -4.85 4.58 17.13
N GLN A 124 -4.07 4.60 18.21
CA GLN A 124 -3.02 5.60 18.39
C GLN A 124 -1.88 5.35 17.40
N GLY A 125 -1.59 6.33 16.55
CA GLY A 125 -0.61 6.20 15.46
C GLY A 125 -1.19 5.50 14.22
N VAL A 126 -0.30 5.00 13.34
CA VAL A 126 -0.65 4.43 12.02
C VAL A 126 0.11 3.14 11.77
N ALA A 127 -0.42 2.25 10.91
CA ALA A 127 0.29 1.03 10.49
C ALA A 127 1.70 1.35 9.93
N LYS A 128 2.70 0.51 10.27
CA LYS A 128 4.07 0.65 9.75
C LYS A 128 4.11 0.59 8.22
N ASP A 129 3.30 -0.31 7.64
CA ASP A 129 3.09 -0.41 6.19
C ASP A 129 1.71 0.14 5.82
N ARG A 130 1.34 1.33 6.33
CA ARG A 130 0.04 1.94 6.05
C ARG A 130 -0.11 2.25 4.56
N VAL A 131 -1.21 1.79 3.97
CA VAL A 131 -1.68 2.33 2.68
C VAL A 131 -2.18 3.74 2.93
N VAL A 132 -1.59 4.69 2.22
CA VAL A 132 -1.90 6.13 2.39
C VAL A 132 -2.79 6.68 1.30
N SER A 133 -3.01 5.95 0.20
CA SER A 133 -3.88 6.35 -0.90
C SER A 133 -4.58 5.17 -1.55
N THR A 134 -5.87 5.32 -1.85
CA THR A 134 -6.65 4.33 -2.62
C THR A 134 -6.44 4.44 -4.13
N THR A 135 -5.95 5.58 -4.61
CA THR A 135 -5.60 5.82 -6.02
C THR A 135 -4.17 5.40 -6.34
N ASP A 136 -3.29 5.38 -5.34
CA ASP A 136 -1.92 4.87 -5.42
C ASP A 136 -1.64 3.95 -4.22
N PRO A 137 -2.09 2.67 -4.25
CA PRO A 137 -1.97 1.76 -3.11
C PRO A 137 -0.56 1.34 -2.75
N GLU A 138 0.44 1.59 -3.60
CA GLU A 138 1.85 1.28 -3.34
C GLU A 138 2.60 2.47 -2.73
N MET A 139 2.06 3.69 -2.84
CA MET A 139 2.58 4.88 -2.15
C MET A 139 2.69 4.63 -0.65
N ARG A 140 3.85 4.98 -0.05
CA ARG A 140 4.07 4.92 1.40
C ARG A 140 4.66 6.22 1.92
N HIS A 141 4.41 6.50 3.20
CA HIS A 141 5.17 7.51 3.94
C HIS A 141 6.64 7.07 4.00
N GLY A 142 7.54 7.91 3.50
CA GLY A 142 8.97 7.66 3.48
C GLY A 142 9.79 8.79 4.10
N HIS A 143 11.04 8.49 4.35
CA HIS A 143 12.03 9.45 4.82
C HIS A 143 13.29 9.33 3.94
N LYS A 144 13.75 10.46 3.41
CA LYS A 144 15.07 10.58 2.75
C LYS A 144 16.14 11.04 3.74
N THR A 145 15.77 11.87 4.72
CA THR A 145 16.60 12.28 5.85
C THR A 145 15.75 12.34 7.12
N SER A 146 16.36 12.62 8.28
CA SER A 146 15.63 12.78 9.56
C SER A 146 14.51 13.83 9.48
N SER A 147 14.66 14.86 8.63
CA SER A 147 13.66 15.92 8.41
C SER A 147 12.92 15.81 7.06
N GLY A 148 13.48 15.12 6.06
CA GLY A 148 12.94 15.00 4.71
C GLY A 148 11.90 13.90 4.57
N ARG A 149 10.67 14.18 4.99
CA ARG A 149 9.50 13.30 4.76
C ARG A 149 8.99 13.42 3.32
N PHE A 150 8.54 12.31 2.75
CA PHE A 150 7.85 12.28 1.46
C PHE A 150 6.77 11.19 1.42
N ASP A 151 5.85 11.29 0.47
CA ASP A 151 4.83 10.29 0.19
C ASP A 151 5.06 9.73 -1.20
N GLY A 152 5.43 8.45 -1.30
CA GLY A 152 5.85 7.88 -2.57
C GLY A 152 6.64 6.59 -2.48
N ALA A 153 7.59 6.47 -3.40
CA ALA A 153 8.53 5.37 -3.52
C ALA A 153 9.97 5.88 -3.50
N LYS A 154 10.93 4.98 -3.30
CA LYS A 154 12.35 5.27 -3.54
C LYS A 154 12.78 4.56 -4.81
N VAL A 155 13.37 5.33 -5.72
CA VAL A 155 14.04 4.79 -6.90
C VAL A 155 15.49 4.63 -6.56
N ASN A 156 16.01 3.42 -6.72
CA ASN A 156 17.40 3.06 -6.53
C ASN A 156 18.02 2.82 -7.90
N ALA A 157 19.22 3.32 -8.12
CA ALA A 157 19.97 3.07 -9.34
C ALA A 157 21.38 2.57 -9.04
N THR A 158 21.85 1.63 -9.86
CA THR A 158 23.27 1.28 -9.96
C THR A 158 23.84 1.88 -11.24
N LEU A 159 25.11 2.23 -11.18
CA LEU A 159 25.85 2.88 -12.25
C LEU A 159 27.25 2.28 -12.30
N ASP A 160 27.72 2.02 -13.50
CA ASP A 160 29.11 1.72 -13.78
C ASP A 160 29.93 3.03 -13.78
N GLU A 161 30.93 3.13 -12.90
CA GLU A 161 31.66 4.38 -12.69
C GLU A 161 32.48 4.80 -13.92
N ASP A 162 33.04 3.84 -14.65
CA ASP A 162 33.91 4.11 -15.79
C ASP A 162 33.12 4.61 -17.01
N SER A 163 32.03 3.93 -17.34
CA SER A 163 31.20 4.26 -18.51
C SER A 163 30.10 5.28 -18.21
N GLN A 164 29.82 5.54 -16.93
CA GLN A 164 28.70 6.36 -16.46
C GLN A 164 27.33 5.83 -16.91
N LEU A 165 27.25 4.56 -17.31
CA LEU A 165 26.00 3.93 -17.70
C LEU A 165 25.23 3.45 -16.48
N ILE A 166 23.91 3.69 -16.48
CA ILE A 166 23.00 3.09 -15.51
C ILE A 166 22.88 1.60 -15.84
N THR A 167 23.27 0.75 -14.90
CA THR A 167 23.26 -0.71 -15.07
C THR A 167 21.97 -1.34 -14.54
N ASP A 168 21.35 -0.74 -13.54
CA ASP A 168 20.05 -1.15 -13.02
C ASP A 168 19.24 0.02 -12.44
N VAL A 169 17.91 -0.10 -12.50
CA VAL A 169 16.97 0.77 -11.79
C VAL A 169 15.92 -0.09 -11.10
N GLY A 170 15.81 0.06 -9.79
CA GLY A 170 14.82 -0.61 -8.95
C GLY A 170 13.93 0.38 -8.20
N VAL A 171 12.67 0.03 -7.99
CA VAL A 171 11.73 0.83 -7.19
C VAL A 171 11.34 0.06 -5.94
N ILE A 172 11.45 0.69 -4.77
CA ILE A 172 10.99 0.15 -3.50
C ILE A 172 10.00 1.12 -2.84
N LYS A 173 9.17 0.62 -1.93
CA LYS A 173 8.22 1.46 -1.19
C LYS A 173 8.96 2.52 -0.35
N GLY A 174 8.32 3.68 -0.15
CA GLY A 174 8.93 4.81 0.56
C GLY A 174 9.38 4.53 2.00
N ASN A 175 8.71 3.59 2.69
CA ASN A 175 9.00 3.18 4.07
C ASN A 175 10.07 2.07 4.18
N GLU A 176 10.59 1.57 3.07
CA GLU A 176 11.59 0.50 3.05
C GLU A 176 13.02 1.05 3.18
N SER A 177 13.91 0.20 3.69
CA SER A 177 15.35 0.47 3.73
C SER A 177 15.96 0.32 2.33
N ASP A 178 16.86 1.22 1.96
CA ASP A 178 17.51 1.22 0.64
C ASP A 178 18.30 -0.07 0.40
N SER A 179 18.84 -0.67 1.47
CA SER A 179 19.49 -1.98 1.45
C SER A 179 18.66 -3.10 0.82
N ILE A 180 17.32 -3.03 0.83
CA ILE A 180 16.45 -4.05 0.22
C ILE A 180 16.61 -4.08 -1.31
N ALA A 181 17.02 -2.98 -1.93
CA ALA A 181 17.19 -2.92 -3.38
C ALA A 181 18.47 -3.61 -3.89
N VAL A 182 19.44 -3.90 -3.01
CA VAL A 182 20.77 -4.38 -3.42
C VAL A 182 20.73 -5.77 -4.05
N MET A 183 20.14 -6.76 -3.37
CA MET A 183 20.12 -8.14 -3.89
C MET A 183 19.34 -8.26 -5.21
N PRO A 184 18.14 -7.66 -5.35
CA PRO A 184 17.43 -7.66 -6.63
C PRO A 184 18.22 -6.99 -7.77
N ALA A 185 19.00 -5.94 -7.49
CA ALA A 185 19.85 -5.30 -8.50
C ALA A 185 20.96 -6.25 -8.96
N LEU A 186 21.69 -6.86 -8.03
CA LEU A 186 22.75 -7.83 -8.35
C LEU A 186 22.22 -9.04 -9.12
N GLU A 187 21.03 -9.55 -8.78
CA GLU A 187 20.38 -10.63 -9.53
C GLU A 187 20.07 -10.25 -10.99
N ARG A 188 19.70 -8.99 -11.24
CA ARG A 188 19.43 -8.51 -12.59
C ARG A 188 20.73 -8.30 -13.36
N GLU A 189 21.75 -7.74 -12.73
CA GLU A 189 23.08 -7.52 -13.33
C GLU A 189 23.80 -8.85 -13.64
N GLU A 190 23.68 -9.85 -12.77
CA GLU A 190 24.20 -11.21 -12.98
C GLU A 190 23.60 -11.85 -14.23
N ARG A 191 22.27 -11.77 -14.40
CA ARG A 191 21.57 -12.26 -15.60
C ARG A 191 21.96 -11.54 -16.88
N LEU A 192 22.47 -10.32 -16.77
CA LEU A 192 22.95 -9.51 -17.89
C LEU A 192 24.46 -9.67 -18.11
N GLU A 193 25.12 -10.52 -17.31
CA GLU A 193 26.57 -10.75 -17.36
C GLU A 193 27.41 -9.47 -17.11
N ILE A 194 26.84 -8.53 -16.35
CA ILE A 194 27.47 -7.25 -15.99
C ILE A 194 27.66 -7.10 -14.47
N LEU A 195 27.75 -8.22 -13.75
CA LEU A 195 27.90 -8.21 -12.29
C LEU A 195 29.14 -7.38 -11.88
N PRO A 196 28.99 -6.40 -10.97
CA PRO A 196 30.08 -5.50 -10.64
C PRO A 196 31.14 -6.19 -9.76
N ARG A 197 32.41 -5.89 -10.03
CA ARG A 197 33.55 -6.36 -9.20
C ARG A 197 33.52 -5.75 -7.80
N GLU A 198 33.13 -4.49 -7.71
CA GLU A 198 32.95 -3.74 -6.48
C GLU A 198 31.61 -2.99 -6.52
N LEU A 199 30.91 -2.97 -5.39
CA LEU A 199 29.63 -2.28 -5.24
C LEU A 199 29.83 -1.22 -4.17
N MET A 200 29.84 0.04 -4.59
CA MET A 200 29.87 1.18 -3.69
C MET A 200 28.46 1.71 -3.45
N GLY A 201 28.17 2.13 -2.23
CA GLY A 201 26.92 2.74 -1.81
C GLY A 201 27.11 3.44 -0.48
N ASP A 202 26.20 4.35 -0.14
CA ASP A 202 26.25 5.06 1.13
C ASP A 202 25.89 4.17 2.34
N HIS A 203 25.81 4.76 3.52
CA HIS A 203 25.50 4.04 4.75
C HIS A 203 24.12 3.35 4.71
N ALA A 204 23.16 3.84 3.92
CA ALA A 204 21.82 3.25 3.81
C ALA A 204 21.84 1.86 3.13
N TYR A 205 22.88 1.58 2.34
CA TYR A 205 23.13 0.27 1.72
C TYR A 205 24.06 -0.64 2.56
N GLY A 206 24.83 -0.06 3.46
CA GLY A 206 25.90 -0.73 4.21
C GLY A 206 25.46 -1.57 5.41
N VAL A 207 24.33 -2.27 5.36
CA VAL A 207 23.84 -3.09 6.49
C VAL A 207 24.69 -4.37 6.67
N MET A 208 25.12 -4.64 7.91
CA MET A 208 26.04 -5.75 8.24
C MET A 208 25.65 -7.13 7.67
N PRO A 209 24.36 -7.55 7.66
CA PRO A 209 23.97 -8.87 7.15
C PRO A 209 24.10 -9.04 5.63
N LEU A 210 24.19 -7.94 4.87
CA LEU A 210 24.22 -7.95 3.41
C LEU A 210 25.63 -8.22 2.85
N ARG A 211 26.67 -7.81 3.60
CA ARG A 211 28.08 -7.96 3.19
C ARG A 211 28.49 -9.40 2.83
N PRO A 212 28.20 -10.44 3.64
CA PRO A 212 28.56 -11.81 3.28
C PRO A 212 27.80 -12.32 2.03
N GLN A 213 26.52 -11.94 1.88
CA GLN A 213 25.69 -12.37 0.74
C GLN A 213 26.21 -11.82 -0.59
N VAL A 214 26.65 -10.56 -0.59
CA VAL A 214 27.28 -9.94 -1.77
C VAL A 214 28.63 -10.60 -2.07
N ALA A 215 29.40 -10.98 -1.05
CA ALA A 215 30.70 -11.64 -1.24
C ALA A 215 30.57 -13.06 -1.83
N GLU A 216 29.57 -13.83 -1.41
CA GLU A 216 29.30 -15.18 -1.93
C GLU A 216 28.99 -15.17 -3.44
N ARG A 217 28.17 -14.22 -3.91
CA ARG A 217 27.82 -14.09 -5.34
C ARG A 217 28.98 -13.69 -6.24
N ARG A 218 29.98 -13.00 -5.71
CA ARG A 218 31.21 -12.68 -6.46
C ARG A 218 32.14 -13.89 -6.64
N SER A 219 31.93 -14.94 -5.85
CA SER A 219 32.79 -16.13 -5.83
C SER A 219 32.26 -17.27 -6.71
N SER A 220 31.10 -17.07 -7.36
CA SER A 220 30.43 -18.01 -8.27
C SER A 220 30.58 -17.54 -9.72
#